data_AF-A0A3C1SDF6-F1
#
_entry.id   AF-A0A3C1SDF6-F1
#
_cell.length_a   1.000
_cell.length_b   1.000
_cell.length_c   1.000
_cell.angle_alpha   90.00
_cell.angle_beta   90.00
_cell.angle_gamma   90.00
#
_symmetry.space_group_name_H-M   'P 1'
#
loop_
_entity.id
_entity.type
_entity.pdbx_description
1 polymer ?
#
loop_
_entity_poly.entity_id
_entity_poly.type
_entity_poly.pdbx_seq_one_letter_code
_entity_poly.pdbx_strand_id
1 'polypeptide(L)' 'MKKGATEWLEFAKRDLEAAKILINNSYLANVVLFHSQQCICLY' A
#
# COMPACT_ATOMS: atom_id res chain seq x y z
N MET A 1 -0.70 20.19 5.66
CA MET A 1 0.37 19.39 5.02
C MET A 1 0.67 20.00 3.65
N LYS A 2 1.92 19.95 3.16
CA LYS A 2 2.24 20.41 1.79
C LYS A 2 1.44 19.58 0.78
N LYS A 3 0.99 20.16 -0.33
CA LYS A 3 0.12 19.48 -1.33
C LYS A 3 0.61 18.08 -1.71
N GLY A 4 1.91 17.94 -1.99
CA GLY A 4 2.51 16.64 -2.32
C GLY A 4 2.44 15.61 -1.17
N ALA A 5 2.55 16.04 0.10
CA ALA A 5 2.44 15.13 1.24
C ALA A 5 1.03 14.52 1.37
N THR A 6 -0.01 15.25 0.96
CA THR A 6 -1.38 14.70 0.93
C THR A 6 -1.53 13.67 -0.19
N GLU A 7 -0.98 13.94 -1.38
CA GLU A 7 -1.00 13.00 -2.51
C GLU A 7 -0.26 11.70 -2.15
N TRP A 8 0.86 11.81 -1.46
CA TRP A 8 1.62 10.68 -0.92
C TRP A 8 0.83 9.84 0.10
N LEU A 9 0.06 10.47 0.98
CA LEU A 9 -0.81 9.75 1.91
C LEU A 9 -1.95 9.02 1.20
N GLU A 10 -2.49 9.59 0.11
CA GLU A 10 -3.50 8.90 -0.70
C GLU A 10 -2.92 7.67 -1.41
N PHE A 11 -1.67 7.73 -1.88
CA PHE A 11 -0.98 6.55 -2.41
C PHE A 11 -0.80 5.46 -1.35
N ALA A 12 -0.25 5.82 -0.18
CA ALA A 12 -0.07 4.87 0.93
C ALA A 12 -1.39 4.23 1.36
N LYS A 13 -2.47 5.01 1.41
CA LYS A 13 -3.82 4.51 1.73
C LYS A 13 -4.30 3.50 0.70
N ARG A 14 -4.09 3.74 -0.59
CA ARG A 14 -4.47 2.81 -1.66
C ARG A 14 -3.73 1.49 -1.55
N ASP A 15 -2.44 1.53 -1.26
CA ASP A 15 -1.64 0.31 -1.07
C ASP A 15 -2.08 -0.48 0.17
N LEU A 16 -2.39 0.21 1.27
CA LEU A 16 -2.94 -0.45 2.46
C LEU A 16 -4.27 -1.16 2.17
N GLU A 17 -5.18 -0.52 1.45
CA GLU A 17 -6.46 -1.14 1.08
C GLU A 17 -6.27 -2.33 0.13
N ALA A 18 -5.34 -2.25 -0.83
CA ALA A 18 -4.99 -3.38 -1.67
C ALA A 18 -4.45 -4.57 -0.86
N ALA A 19 -3.55 -4.33 0.10
CA ALA A 19 -3.01 -5.37 0.96
C ALA A 19 -4.11 -6.05 1.81
N LYS A 20 -5.05 -5.27 2.36
CA LYS A 20 -6.19 -5.79 3.14
C LYS A 20 -7.11 -6.68 2.31
N ILE A 21 -7.36 -6.35 1.04
CA ILE A 21 -8.19 -7.17 0.15
C ILE A 21 -7.53 -8.54 -0.08
N LEU A 22 -6.20 -8.57 -0.18
CA LEU A 22 -5.44 -9.74 -0.60
C LEU A 22 -4.94 -10.62 0.57
N ILE A 23 -4.99 -10.13 1.81
CA ILE A 23 -4.37 -10.78 2.99
C ILE A 23 -4.83 -12.22 3.25
N ASN A 24 -6.07 -12.56 2.90
CA ASN A 24 -6.63 -13.89 3.14
C ASN A 24 -6.35 -14.88 1.99
N ASN A 25 -5.66 -14.45 0.93
CA ASN A 25 -5.26 -15.32 -0.18
C ASN A 25 -3.79 -15.74 -0.03
N SER A 26 -3.57 -16.98 0.40
CA SER A 26 -2.23 -17.55 0.61
C SER A 26 -1.38 -17.63 -0.66
N TYR A 27 -1.99 -17.70 -1.85
CA TYR A 27 -1.27 -17.69 -3.13
C TYR A 27 -0.79 -16.28 -3.53
N LEU A 28 -1.28 -15.23 -2.87
CA LEU A 28 -0.97 -13.83 -3.18
C LEU A 28 -0.11 -13.15 -2.11
N ALA A 29 0.53 -13.91 -1.22
CA ALA A 29 1.37 -13.37 -0.16
C ALA A 29 2.45 -12.40 -0.67
N ASN A 30 3.07 -12.70 -1.82
CA ASN A 30 4.07 -11.81 -2.43
C ASN A 30 3.46 -10.46 -2.87
N VAL A 31 2.20 -10.45 -3.31
CA VAL A 31 1.50 -9.22 -3.73
C VAL A 31 1.11 -8.39 -2.50
N VAL A 32 0.71 -9.04 -1.40
CA VAL A 32 0.47 -8.38 -0.11
C VAL A 32 1.75 -7.72 0.41
N LEU A 33 2.89 -8.43 0.35
CA LEU A 33 4.19 -7.89 0.74
C LEU A 33 4.60 -6.70 -0.12
N PHE A 34 4.38 -6.77 -1.43
CA PHE A 34 4.63 -5.67 -2.36
C PHE A 34 3.85 -4.40 -1.98
N HIS A 35 2.52 -4.50 -1.79
CA HIS A 35 1.72 -3.35 -1.38
C HIS A 35 2.08 -2.85 0.02
N SER A 36 2.41 -3.74 0.95
CA SER A 36 2.89 -3.34 2.28
C SER A 36 4.19 -2.55 2.21
N GLN A 37 5.11 -2.92 1.31
CA GLN A 37 6.33 -2.16 1.04
C GLN A 37 6.01 -0.78 0.44
N GLN A 38 5.18 -0.70 -0.61
CA GLN A 38 4.82 0.57 -1.25
C GLN A 38 4.08 1.53 -0.29
N CYS A 39 3.27 0.98 0.62
CA CYS A 39 2.58 1.76 1.64
C CYS A 39 3.53 2.53 2.56
N ILE A 40 4.73 1.98 2.84
CA ILE A 40 5.72 2.58 3.74
C ILE A 40 6.79 3.35 2.96
N CYS A 41 7.23 2.79 1.83
CA CYS A 41 8.28 3.34 0.99
C CYS A 41 7.68 4.00 -0.26
N LEU A 42 7.67 5.32 -0.25
CA LEU A 42 7.44 6.13 -1.43
C LEU A 42 8.80 6.37 -2.10
N TYR A 43 9.11 5.58 -3.13
CA TYR A 43 10.30 5.75 -3.98
C TYR A 43 9.99 6.66 -5.18
#